data_AF-A0A356VVA3-F1
#
_entry.id   AF-A0A356VVA3-F1
#
_cell.length_a   1.000
_cell.length_b   1.000
_cell.length_c   1.000
_cell.angle_alpha   90.00
_cell.angle_beta   90.00
_cell.angle_gamma   90.00
#
_symmetry.space_group_name_H-M   'P 1'
#
loop_
_entity.id
_entity.type
_entity.pdbx_description
1 polymer ?
#
loop_
_entity_poly.entity_id
_entity_poly.type
_entity_poly.pdbx_seq_one_letter_code
_entity_poly.pdbx_strand_id
1 'polypeptide(L)'
;MSQTVSIRLDEDVFTNLDKLSQITDRSKSWLMGHAVKQYVEHESWQVEAIQKTLAKVEKGTAKFANHEQVSEWMNSWGSANEKKRPSCR
;
A
#
# COMPACT_ATOMS: atom_id res chain seq x y z
N MET A 1 18.34 13.14 -1.31
CA MET A 1 18.35 14.17 -2.38
C MET A 1 16.91 14.63 -2.60
N SER A 2 16.66 15.92 -2.78
CA SER A 2 15.33 16.47 -3.08
C SER A 2 15.28 16.97 -4.52
N GLN A 3 14.17 16.73 -5.22
CA GLN A 3 13.91 17.24 -6.56
C GLN A 3 12.76 18.25 -6.50
N THR A 4 12.89 19.34 -7.26
CA THR A 4 11.83 20.34 -7.39
C THR A 4 10.95 19.98 -8.57
N VAL A 5 9.64 19.98 -8.36
CA VAL A 5 8.64 19.76 -9.40
C VAL A 5 7.69 20.95 -9.46
N SER A 6 7.25 21.32 -10.66
CA SER A 6 6.19 22.31 -10.87
C SER A 6 4.90 21.55 -11.12
N ILE A 7 3.86 21.84 -10.33
CA ILE A 7 2.54 21.19 -10.43
C ILE A 7 1.47 22.25 -10.66
N ARG A 8 0.46 21.91 -11.45
CA ARG A 8 -0.77 22.71 -11.54
C ARG A 8 -1.75 22.22 -10.50
N LEU A 9 -2.38 23.15 -9.81
CA LEU A 9 -3.46 22.91 -8.87
C LEU A 9 -4.63 23.78 -9.27
N ASP A 10 -5.84 23.25 -9.12
CA ASP A 10 -7.05 24.03 -9.25
C ASP A 10 -7.11 25.09 -8.13
N GLU A 11 -7.79 26.21 -8.40
CA GLU A 11 -7.80 27.38 -7.52
C GLU A 11 -8.38 27.07 -6.13
N ASP A 12 -9.39 26.21 -6.08
CA ASP A 12 -10.02 25.75 -4.84
C ASP A 12 -9.07 24.88 -4.00
N VAL A 13 -8.35 23.97 -4.64
CA VAL A 13 -7.32 23.13 -4.01
C VAL A 13 -6.19 23.99 -3.46
N PHE A 14 -5.70 24.96 -4.24
CA PHE A 14 -4.64 25.87 -3.81
C PHE A 14 -5.09 26.71 -2.60
N THR A 15 -6.32 27.22 -2.62
CA THR A 15 -6.90 28.00 -1.52
C THR A 15 -7.01 27.17 -0.24
N ASN A 16 -7.46 25.92 -0.34
CA ASN A 16 -7.57 25.03 0.81
C ASN A 16 -6.18 24.63 1.35
N LEU A 17 -5.21 24.39 0.47
CA LEU A 17 -3.83 24.14 0.85
C LEU A 17 -3.21 25.33 1.58
N ASP A 18 -3.50 26.56 1.14
CA ASP A 18 -3.01 27.77 1.80
C ASP A 18 -3.58 27.90 3.21
N LYS A 19 -4.88 27.73 3.39
CA LYS A 19 -5.51 27.70 4.72
C LYS A 19 -4.92 26.62 5.63
N LEU A 20 -4.74 25.40 5.10
CA LEU A 20 -4.15 24.29 5.83
C LEU A 20 -2.71 24.61 6.27
N SER A 21 -1.94 25.27 5.41
CA SER A 21 -0.56 25.68 5.71
C SER A 21 -0.49 26.64 6.91
N GLN A 22 -1.44 27.60 6.99
CA GLN A 22 -1.52 28.55 8.10
C GLN A 22 -1.94 27.89 9.41
N ILE A 23 -2.95 27.01 9.37
CA ILE A 23 -3.49 26.35 10.58
C ILE A 23 -2.49 25.37 11.16
N THR A 24 -1.71 24.68 10.32
CA THR A 24 -0.78 23.63 10.75
C THR A 24 0.65 24.12 11.01
N ASP A 25 0.94 25.40 10.75
CA ASP A 25 2.29 25.98 10.76
C ASP A 25 3.28 25.14 9.92
N ARG A 26 2.84 24.73 8.73
CA ARG A 26 3.64 23.96 7.77
C ARG A 26 3.68 24.67 6.43
N SER A 27 4.83 24.64 5.76
CA SER A 27 4.92 25.20 4.42
C SER A 27 4.06 24.41 3.43
N LYS A 28 3.51 25.11 2.43
CA LYS A 28 2.78 24.47 1.32
C LYS A 28 3.62 23.38 0.64
N SER A 29 4.92 23.62 0.46
CA SER A 29 5.86 22.64 -0.11
C SER A 29 5.96 21.36 0.73
N TRP A 30 6.02 21.50 2.06
CA TRP A 30 6.03 20.35 2.95
C TRP A 30 4.72 19.55 2.87
N LEU A 31 3.57 20.23 2.87
CA LEU A 31 2.25 19.60 2.76
C LEU A 31 2.07 18.88 1.42
N MET A 32 2.49 19.49 0.31
CA MET A 32 2.47 18.86 -1.01
C MET A 32 3.36 17.62 -1.05
N GLY A 33 4.60 17.72 -0.54
CA GLY A 33 5.51 16.57 -0.46
C GLY A 33 4.97 15.45 0.42
N HIS A 34 4.35 15.78 1.55
CA HIS A 34 3.70 14.83 2.43
C HIS A 34 2.53 14.12 1.75
N ALA A 35 1.65 14.87 1.06
CA ALA A 35 0.52 14.31 0.32
C ALA A 35 0.98 13.37 -0.79
N VAL A 36 1.97 13.77 -1.59
CA VAL A 36 2.53 12.93 -2.66
C VAL A 36 3.15 11.65 -2.08
N LYS A 37 3.90 11.74 -0.98
CA LYS A 37 4.49 10.58 -0.31
C LYS A 37 3.40 9.58 0.11
N GLN A 38 2.37 10.06 0.79
CA GLN A 38 1.27 9.23 1.27
C GLN A 38 0.52 8.58 0.10
N TYR A 39 0.27 9.32 -0.97
CA TYR A 39 -0.35 8.77 -2.18
C TYR A 39 0.51 7.67 -2.80
N VAL A 40 1.81 7.91 -3.00
CA VAL A 40 2.71 6.91 -3.58
C VAL A 40 2.76 5.66 -2.70
N GLU A 41 2.92 5.79 -1.38
CA GLU A 41 2.93 4.64 -0.47
C GLU A 41 1.60 3.86 -0.51
N HIS A 42 0.47 4.56 -0.62
CA HIS A 42 -0.86 3.95 -0.71
C HIS A 42 -1.11 3.23 -2.04
N GLU A 43 -0.61 3.76 -3.15
CA GLU A 43 -0.82 3.15 -4.47
C GLU A 43 0.25 2.10 -4.79
N SER A 44 1.48 2.24 -4.28
CA SER A 44 2.60 1.38 -4.65
C SER A 44 2.65 0.06 -3.88
N TRP A 45 2.05 -0.03 -2.69
CA TRP A 45 2.27 -1.20 -1.82
C TRP A 45 1.86 -2.53 -2.48
N GLN A 46 0.78 -2.56 -3.26
CA GLN A 46 0.32 -3.77 -3.96
C GLN A 46 1.31 -4.18 -5.04
N VAL A 47 1.75 -3.21 -5.84
CA VAL A 47 2.72 -3.42 -6.93
C VAL A 47 4.04 -3.93 -6.36
N GLU A 48 4.55 -3.30 -5.30
CA GLU A 48 5.76 -3.73 -4.61
C GLU A 48 5.62 -5.13 -4.01
N ALA A 49 4.48 -5.44 -3.39
CA ALA A 49 4.22 -6.77 -2.83
C ALA A 49 4.20 -7.86 -3.91
N ILE A 50 3.59 -7.59 -5.06
CA ILE A 50 3.55 -8.49 -6.22
C ILE A 50 4.96 -8.70 -6.75
N GLN A 51 5.68 -7.62 -7.07
CA GLN A 51 7.04 -7.69 -7.60
C GLN A 51 8.00 -8.43 -6.67
N LYS A 52 7.91 -8.17 -5.36
CA LYS A 52 8.71 -8.87 -4.35
C LYS A 52 8.39 -10.36 -4.30
N THR A 53 7.12 -10.73 -4.49
CA THR A 53 6.71 -12.15 -4.50
C THR A 53 7.19 -12.83 -5.77
N LEU A 54 7.00 -12.22 -6.95
CA LEU A 54 7.51 -12.73 -8.23
C LEU A 54 9.03 -12.96 -8.19
N ALA A 55 9.79 -12.00 -7.66
CA ALA A 55 11.24 -12.15 -7.52
C ALA A 55 11.63 -13.33 -6.62
N LYS A 56 10.82 -13.68 -5.60
CA LYS A 56 11.04 -14.88 -4.79
C LYS A 56 10.72 -16.16 -5.55
N VAL A 57 9.68 -16.13 -6.40
CA VAL A 57 9.32 -17.27 -7.26
C VAL A 57 10.45 -17.57 -8.23
N GLU A 58 10.95 -16.55 -8.93
CA GLU A 58 12.06 -16.66 -9.88
C GLU A 58 13.33 -17.18 -9.20
N LYS A 59 13.61 -16.74 -7.97
CA LYS A 59 14.76 -17.20 -7.17
C LYS A 59 14.55 -18.58 -6.51
N GLY A 60 13.39 -19.20 -6.65
CA GLY A 60 13.06 -20.46 -5.98
C GLY A 60 13.01 -20.39 -4.44
N THR A 61 12.83 -19.18 -3.88
CA THR A 61 12.76 -18.94 -2.43
C THR A 61 11.33 -18.59 -1.95
N ALA A 62 10.37 -18.58 -2.87
CA ALA A 62 8.97 -18.38 -2.54
C ALA A 62 8.42 -19.59 -1.78
N LYS A 63 7.60 -19.29 -0.78
CA LYS A 63 6.88 -20.28 0.02
C LYS A 63 5.43 -20.30 -0.38
N PHE A 64 4.87 -21.48 -0.59
CA PHE A 64 3.48 -21.65 -1.01
C PHE A 64 2.73 -22.57 -0.03
N ALA A 65 1.43 -22.37 0.08
CA ALA A 65 0.56 -23.32 0.74
C ALA A 65 0.00 -24.30 -0.29
N ASN A 66 -0.24 -25.55 0.10
CA ASN A 66 -0.89 -26.52 -0.78
C ASN A 66 -2.35 -26.09 -1.03
N HIS A 67 -2.79 -26.14 -2.29
CA HIS A 67 -4.13 -25.74 -2.71
C HIS A 67 -5.25 -26.49 -1.97
N GLU A 68 -5.12 -27.79 -1.77
CA GLU A 68 -6.12 -28.63 -1.09
C GLU A 68 -6.29 -28.20 0.36
N GLN A 69 -5.19 -27.92 1.07
CA GLN A 69 -5.22 -27.44 2.45
C GLN A 69 -5.90 -26.07 2.57
N VAL A 70 -5.66 -25.19 1.59
CA VAL A 70 -6.30 -23.86 1.52
C VAL A 70 -7.81 -24.00 1.25
N SER A 71 -8.18 -24.86 0.30
CA SER A 71 -9.58 -25.15 -0.03
C SER A 71 -10.35 -25.69 1.17
N GLU A 72 -9.80 -26.70 1.84
CA GLU A 72 -10.39 -27.27 3.05
C GLU A 72 -10.57 -26.24 4.18
N TRP A 73 -9.60 -25.34 4.35
CA TRP A 73 -9.68 -24.28 5.35
C TRP A 73 -10.78 -23.28 5.02
N MET A 74 -10.83 -22.77 3.79
CA MET A 74 -11.86 -21.81 3.36
C MET A 74 -13.28 -22.39 3.47
N ASN A 75 -13.46 -23.67 3.09
CA ASN A 75 -14.76 -24.34 3.19
C ASN A 75 -15.23 -24.54 4.64
N SER A 76 -14.32 -24.47 5.62
CA SER A 76 -14.65 -24.63 7.04
C SER A 76 -15.04 -23.32 7.74
N TRP A 77 -14.87 -22.17 7.07
CA TRP A 77 -15.19 -20.86 7.65
C TRP A 77 -16.67 -20.73 8.00
N GLY A 78 -16.97 -20.16 9.17
CA GLY A 78 -18.35 -19.99 9.65
C GLY A 78 -19.02 -21.29 10.11
N SER A 79 -18.29 -22.41 10.12
CA SER A 79 -18.75 -23.67 10.70
C SER A 79 -18.29 -23.83 12.15
N ALA A 80 -18.95 -24.72 12.90
CA ALA A 80 -18.51 -25.08 14.26
C ALA A 80 -17.12 -25.78 14.29
N ASN A 81 -16.62 -26.24 13.14
CA ASN A 81 -15.36 -26.97 12.99
C ASN A 81 -14.40 -26.22 12.05
N GLU A 82 -14.21 -24.92 12.27
CA GLU A 82 -13.25 -24.13 11.49
C GLU A 82 -11.82 -24.69 11.62
N LYS A 83 -11.22 -25.03 10.49
CA LYS A 83 -9.87 -25.60 10.40
C LYS A 83 -8.80 -24.52 10.62
N LYS A 84 -7.61 -24.94 11.02
CA LYS A 84 -6.46 -24.02 11.17
C LYS A 84 -5.98 -23.51 9.81
N ARG A 85 -5.61 -22.23 9.76
CA ARG A 85 -4.99 -21.61 8.58
C ARG A 85 -3.74 -22.41 8.14
N PRO A 86 -3.62 -22.80 6.86
CA PRO A 86 -2.44 -23.48 6.32
C PRO A 86 -1.19 -22.59 6.37
N SER A 87 -0.02 -23.21 6.59
CA SER A 87 1.28 -22.52 6.55
C SER A 87 1.88 -22.54 5.14
N CYS A 88 2.42 -21.42 4.67
CA CYS A 88 3.27 -21.42 3.47
C CYS A 88 4.63 -22.03 3.81
N ARG A 89 5.09 -23.01 3.03
CA ARG A 89 6.40 -23.66 3.18
C ARG A 89 7.28 -23.40 1.99
#